data_AF-A0A7S0AXA1-F1
#
_entry.id   AF-A0A7S0AXA1-F1
#
_cell.length_a   1.000
_cell.length_b   1.000
_cell.length_c   1.000
_cell.angle_alpha   90.00
_cell.angle_beta   90.00
_cell.angle_gamma   90.00
#
_symmetry.space_group_name_H-M   'P 1'
#
loop_
_entity.id
_entity.type
_entity.pdbx_description
1 polymer ?
#
loop_
_entity_poly.entity_id
_entity_poly.type
_entity_poly.pdbx_seq_one_letter_code
_entity_poly.pdbx_strand_id
1 'polypeptide(L)'
;VLYGNPVTPEEAKDRARDAELLDFFQNAPIALHWLSGEGIVLWANNTELNVLGYTAEEYIGQPIMKFCPDEQELVLEIFKQLGSGNSIRDVPVRFRTKEGKLVNLLIDSNVAYNKDGSFGHTRCFIRDDTGRKIRDAR
;
A
#
# COMPACT_ATOMS: atom_id res chain seq x y z
N VAL A 1 -42.22 9.27 11.82
CA VAL A 1 -41.80 9.30 10.40
C VAL A 1 -40.45 9.99 10.36
N LEU A 2 -39.37 9.21 10.30
CA LEU A 2 -37.98 9.68 10.38
C LEU A 2 -37.53 10.13 8.98
N TYR A 3 -37.74 11.39 8.64
CA TYR A 3 -37.04 11.99 7.51
C TYR A 3 -35.71 12.53 8.02
N GLY A 4 -34.62 11.89 7.61
CA GLY A 4 -33.27 12.38 7.86
C GLY A 4 -33.15 13.82 7.37
N ASN A 5 -32.44 14.64 8.16
CA ASN A 5 -32.19 16.04 7.83
C ASN A 5 -31.64 16.17 6.39
N PRO A 6 -32.09 17.17 5.62
CA PRO A 6 -31.58 17.39 4.27
C PRO A 6 -30.08 17.67 4.32
N VAL A 7 -29.31 16.92 3.53
CA VAL A 7 -27.87 17.11 3.34
C VAL A 7 -27.65 18.50 2.75
N THR A 8 -26.80 19.30 3.38
CA THR A 8 -26.50 20.66 2.89
C THR A 8 -25.70 20.59 1.58
N PRO A 9 -25.75 21.63 0.73
CA PRO A 9 -24.92 21.67 -0.49
C PRO A 9 -23.42 21.52 -0.22
N GLU A 10 -22.96 21.95 0.96
CA GLU A 10 -21.56 21.84 1.39
C GLU A 10 -21.18 20.40 1.76
N GLU A 11 -22.01 19.72 2.56
CA GLU A 11 -21.82 18.29 2.85
C GLU A 11 -21.88 17.40 1.60
N ALA A 12 -22.73 17.76 0.63
CA ALA A 12 -22.80 17.06 -0.65
C ALA A 12 -21.53 17.25 -1.47
N LYS A 13 -20.96 18.46 -1.45
CA LYS A 13 -19.70 18.78 -2.14
C LYS A 13 -18.51 18.06 -1.50
N ASP A 14 -18.44 18.02 -0.17
CA ASP A 14 -17.38 17.32 0.56
C ASP A 14 -17.42 15.82 0.28
N ARG A 15 -18.61 15.19 0.33
CA ARG A 15 -18.77 13.79 -0.04
C ARG A 15 -18.37 13.49 -1.48
N ALA A 16 -18.72 14.37 -2.42
CA ALA A 16 -18.33 14.20 -3.81
C ALA A 16 -16.81 14.27 -3.97
N ARG A 17 -16.15 15.18 -3.25
CA ARG A 17 -14.70 15.32 -3.25
C ARG A 17 -14.00 14.10 -2.63
N ASP A 18 -14.50 13.60 -1.51
CA ASP A 18 -13.96 12.40 -0.88
C ASP A 18 -14.12 11.18 -1.79
N ALA A 19 -15.28 11.02 -2.43
CA ALA A 19 -15.51 9.93 -3.38
C ALA A 19 -14.54 10.00 -4.58
N GLU A 20 -14.30 11.19 -5.12
CA GLU A 20 -13.33 11.41 -6.20
C GLU A 20 -11.90 11.05 -5.77
N LEU A 21 -11.50 11.41 -4.55
CA LEU A 21 -10.18 11.06 -4.00
C LEU A 21 -10.03 9.55 -3.77
N LEU A 22 -11.06 8.90 -3.21
CA LEU A 22 -11.05 7.44 -3.04
C LEU A 22 -10.94 6.72 -4.38
N ASP A 23 -11.72 7.15 -5.39
CA ASP A 23 -11.63 6.59 -6.74
C ASP A 23 -10.22 6.76 -7.34
N PHE A 24 -9.65 7.95 -7.19
CA PHE A 24 -8.30 8.24 -7.66
C PHE A 24 -7.25 7.31 -7.03
N PHE A 25 -7.27 7.12 -5.72
CA PHE A 25 -6.32 6.22 -5.05
C PHE A 25 -6.57 4.75 -5.38
N GLN A 26 -7.84 4.34 -5.45
CA GLN A 26 -8.21 2.95 -5.76
C GLN A 26 -7.79 2.55 -7.18
N ASN A 27 -7.83 3.49 -8.12
CA ASN A 27 -7.57 3.24 -9.55
C ASN A 27 -6.25 3.86 -10.06
N ALA A 28 -5.42 4.43 -9.18
CA ALA A 28 -4.12 4.98 -9.55
C ALA A 28 -3.25 3.91 -10.24
N PRO A 29 -2.52 4.22 -11.34
CA PRO A 29 -1.74 3.26 -12.13
C PRO A 29 -0.43 2.81 -11.46
N ILE A 30 -0.31 3.02 -10.15
CA ILE A 30 0.81 2.61 -9.31
C ILE A 30 0.26 1.77 -8.17
N ALA A 31 0.97 0.70 -7.79
CA ALA A 31 0.55 -0.15 -6.70
C ALA A 31 0.74 0.59 -5.36
N LEU A 32 -0.30 0.54 -4.53
CA LEU A 32 -0.38 1.25 -3.25
C LEU A 32 -0.96 0.33 -2.19
N HIS A 33 -0.36 0.35 -1.00
CA HIS A 33 -0.98 -0.21 0.20
C HIS A 33 -0.63 0.58 1.47
N TRP A 34 -1.40 0.29 2.50
CA TRP A 34 -1.11 0.66 3.88
C TRP A 34 -0.90 -0.59 4.72
N LEU A 35 0.14 -0.56 5.55
CA LEU A 35 0.37 -1.57 6.57
C LEU A 35 0.18 -0.97 7.96
N SER A 36 -0.34 -1.78 8.89
CA SER A 36 -0.28 -1.46 10.30
C SER A 36 1.17 -1.49 10.81
N GLY A 37 1.40 -1.02 12.04
CA GLY A 37 2.71 -1.14 12.69
C GLY A 37 3.18 -2.59 12.91
N GLU A 38 2.26 -3.55 12.81
CA GLU A 38 2.54 -5.00 12.91
C GLU A 38 2.72 -5.65 11.53
N GLY A 39 2.66 -4.87 10.45
CA GLY A 39 2.82 -5.38 9.08
C GLY A 39 1.58 -6.07 8.51
N ILE A 40 0.39 -5.80 9.06
CA ILE A 40 -0.88 -6.28 8.50
C ILE A 40 -1.33 -5.34 7.39
N VAL A 41 -1.72 -5.88 6.23
CA VAL A 41 -2.29 -5.10 5.13
C VAL A 41 -3.64 -4.51 5.55
N LEU A 42 -3.71 -3.19 5.68
CA LEU A 42 -4.93 -2.47 6.05
C LEU A 42 -5.77 -2.10 4.83
N TRP A 43 -5.11 -1.78 3.72
CA TRP A 43 -5.73 -1.40 2.47
C TRP A 43 -4.74 -1.59 1.33
N ALA A 44 -5.22 -1.95 0.14
CA ALA A 44 -4.44 -2.00 -1.08
C ALA A 44 -5.32 -1.60 -2.27
N ASN A 45 -4.74 -0.92 -3.26
CA ASN A 45 -5.47 -0.48 -4.43
C ASN A 45 -5.60 -1.57 -5.51
N ASN A 46 -6.40 -1.30 -6.55
CA ASN A 46 -6.63 -2.26 -7.63
C ASN A 46 -5.35 -2.64 -8.37
N THR A 47 -4.42 -1.70 -8.53
CA THR A 47 -3.16 -1.98 -9.24
C THR A 47 -2.29 -2.99 -8.49
N GLU A 48 -2.15 -2.88 -7.17
CA GLU A 48 -1.39 -3.86 -6.39
C GLU A 48 -2.04 -5.26 -6.43
N LEU A 49 -3.35 -5.31 -6.19
CA LEU A 49 -4.12 -6.56 -6.24
C LEU A 49 -3.98 -7.25 -7.61
N ASN A 50 -4.06 -6.48 -8.70
CA ASN A 50 -3.88 -7.00 -10.06
C ASN A 50 -2.46 -7.47 -10.34
N VAL A 51 -1.43 -6.75 -9.86
CA VAL A 51 -0.01 -7.14 -10.04
C VAL A 51 0.28 -8.46 -9.33
N LEU A 52 -0.27 -8.66 -8.13
CA LEU A 52 -0.03 -9.86 -7.34
C LEU A 52 -1.03 -11.00 -7.62
N GLY A 53 -2.16 -10.69 -8.27
CA GLY A 53 -3.20 -11.65 -8.64
C GLY A 53 -4.10 -12.09 -7.48
N TYR A 54 -4.21 -11.29 -6.42
CA TYR A 54 -5.06 -11.58 -5.26
C TYR A 54 -6.35 -10.78 -5.28
N THR A 55 -7.41 -11.31 -4.66
CA THR A 55 -8.58 -10.49 -4.32
C THR A 55 -8.34 -9.72 -3.03
N ALA A 56 -9.16 -8.69 -2.78
CA ALA A 56 -9.09 -7.90 -1.55
C ALA A 56 -9.25 -8.78 -0.30
N GLU A 57 -10.15 -9.76 -0.34
CA GLU A 57 -10.45 -10.68 0.77
C GLU A 57 -9.29 -11.63 1.09
N GLU A 58 -8.48 -11.96 0.08
CA GLU A 58 -7.30 -12.82 0.23
C GLU A 58 -6.06 -12.05 0.71
N TYR A 59 -6.01 -10.74 0.44
CA TYR A 59 -4.84 -9.90 0.64
C TYR A 59 -4.94 -9.02 1.90
N ILE A 60 -6.07 -8.31 2.07
CA ILE A 60 -6.30 -7.39 3.17
C ILE A 60 -6.51 -8.18 4.46
N GLY A 61 -5.95 -7.68 5.56
CA GLY A 61 -5.95 -8.33 6.87
C GLY A 61 -4.89 -9.43 7.03
N GLN A 62 -4.11 -9.72 5.99
CA GLN A 62 -2.99 -10.67 6.07
C GLN A 62 -1.67 -9.96 6.42
N PRO A 63 -0.72 -10.66 7.08
CA PRO A 63 0.64 -10.17 7.24
C PRO A 63 1.35 -10.05 5.88
N ILE A 64 2.01 -8.93 5.61
CA ILE A 64 2.70 -8.69 4.34
C ILE A 64 3.77 -9.75 4.04
N MET A 65 4.43 -10.27 5.08
CA MET A 65 5.46 -11.31 4.98
C MET A 65 4.96 -12.61 4.34
N LYS A 66 3.63 -12.86 4.37
CA LYS A 66 3.03 -14.00 3.66
C LYS A 66 3.24 -13.92 2.15
N PHE A 67 3.31 -12.71 1.60
CA PHE A 67 3.47 -12.45 0.17
C PHE A 67 4.93 -12.22 -0.24
N CYS A 68 5.84 -12.01 0.72
CA CYS A 68 7.29 -11.90 0.49
C CYS A 68 8.08 -12.76 1.49
N PRO A 69 7.84 -14.09 1.53
CA PRO A 69 8.41 -14.96 2.58
C PRO A 69 9.94 -15.02 2.57
N ASP A 70 10.55 -14.76 1.40
CA ASP A 70 12.00 -14.78 1.20
C ASP A 70 12.68 -13.45 1.61
N GLU A 71 11.90 -12.46 2.08
CA GLU A 71 12.34 -11.08 2.36
C GLU A 71 12.12 -10.66 3.82
N GLN A 72 11.95 -11.61 4.75
CA GLN A 72 11.58 -11.33 6.15
C GLN A 72 12.56 -10.35 6.84
N GLU A 73 13.87 -10.55 6.71
CA GLU A 73 14.88 -9.66 7.32
C GLU A 73 14.81 -8.24 6.75
N LEU A 74 14.62 -8.12 5.43
CA LEU A 74 14.47 -6.83 4.76
C LEU A 74 13.21 -6.10 5.26
N VAL A 75 12.08 -6.81 5.36
CA VAL A 75 10.82 -6.23 5.85
C VAL A 75 11.01 -5.72 7.29
N LEU A 76 11.68 -6.46 8.16
CA LEU A 76 11.96 -6.02 9.52
C LEU A 76 12.83 -4.75 9.56
N GLU A 77 13.87 -4.67 8.72
CA GLU A 77 14.70 -3.47 8.62
C GLU A 77 13.89 -2.27 8.09
N ILE A 78 13.02 -2.48 7.09
CA ILE A 78 12.11 -1.44 6.60
C ILE A 78 11.23 -0.92 7.75
N PHE A 79 10.59 -1.81 8.51
CA PHE A 79 9.75 -1.40 9.64
C PHE A 79 10.54 -0.65 10.72
N LYS A 80 11.79 -1.04 10.97
CA LYS A 80 12.68 -0.33 11.90
C LYS A 80 13.02 1.08 11.42
N GLN A 81 13.34 1.25 10.13
CA GLN A 81 13.59 2.56 9.53
C GLN A 81 12.34 3.45 9.63
N LEU A 82 11.19 2.91 9.21
CA LEU A 82 9.91 3.60 9.25
C LEU A 82 9.50 3.98 10.68
N GLY A 83 9.67 3.06 11.64
CA GLY A 83 9.37 3.30 13.06
C GLY A 83 10.26 4.37 13.70
N SER A 84 11.44 4.62 13.14
CA SER A 84 12.37 5.67 13.59
C SER A 84 12.08 7.06 12.98
N GLY A 85 11.02 7.19 12.17
CA GLY A 85 10.66 8.44 11.49
C GLY A 85 11.35 8.65 10.14
N ASN A 86 12.15 7.68 9.68
CA ASN A 86 12.77 7.75 8.37
C ASN A 86 11.80 7.33 7.27
N SER A 87 12.04 7.79 6.05
CA SER A 87 11.43 7.26 4.84
C SER A 87 12.41 6.35 4.11
N ILE A 88 11.89 5.34 3.41
CA ILE A 88 12.67 4.50 2.50
C ILE A 88 12.38 4.86 1.05
N ARG A 89 13.37 4.63 0.19
CA ARG A 89 13.28 4.93 -1.25
C ARG A 89 14.01 3.87 -2.06
N ASP A 90 13.43 3.49 -3.20
CA ASP A 90 14.03 2.57 -4.17
C ASP A 90 14.53 1.24 -3.53
N VAL A 91 13.84 0.73 -2.51
CA VAL A 91 14.23 -0.52 -1.83
C VAL A 91 13.75 -1.72 -2.65
N PRO A 92 14.66 -2.58 -3.17
CA PRO A 92 14.26 -3.74 -3.96
C PRO A 92 13.69 -4.82 -3.05
N VAL A 93 12.56 -5.40 -3.46
CA VAL A 93 11.89 -6.50 -2.77
C VAL A 93 11.35 -7.51 -3.77
N ARG A 94 11.18 -8.76 -3.35
CA ARG A 94 10.53 -9.79 -4.14
C ARG A 94 9.24 -10.23 -3.51
N PHE A 95 8.16 -10.10 -4.26
CA PHE A 95 6.84 -10.61 -3.88
C PHE A 95 6.53 -11.88 -4.66
N ARG A 96 5.71 -12.73 -4.08
CA ARG A 96 5.17 -13.94 -4.67
C ARG A 96 3.71 -13.69 -5.02
N THR A 97 3.37 -13.87 -6.29
CA THR A 97 1.97 -13.79 -6.75
C THR A 97 1.17 -14.98 -6.25
N LYS A 98 -0.15 -14.91 -6.38
CA LYS A 98 -1.07 -16.03 -6.10
C LYS A 98 -0.70 -17.32 -6.84
N GLU A 99 -0.19 -17.19 -8.07
CA GLU A 99 0.26 -18.30 -8.92
C GLU A 99 1.65 -18.82 -8.53
N GLY A 100 2.30 -18.23 -7.53
CA GLY A 100 3.61 -18.63 -7.03
C GLY A 100 4.79 -18.01 -7.77
N LYS A 101 4.55 -17.11 -8.75
CA LYS A 101 5.61 -16.43 -9.50
C LYS A 101 6.26 -15.34 -8.63
N LEU A 102 7.58 -15.21 -8.72
CA LEU A 102 8.29 -14.10 -8.11
C LEU A 102 8.25 -12.85 -9.01
N VAL A 103 7.94 -11.71 -8.41
CA VAL A 103 7.94 -10.38 -9.05
C VAL A 103 8.95 -9.51 -8.31
N ASN A 104 9.84 -8.86 -9.06
CA ASN A 104 10.82 -7.94 -8.51
C ASN A 104 10.22 -6.53 -8.51
N LEU A 105 10.24 -5.88 -7.36
CA LEU A 105 9.57 -4.61 -7.12
C LEU A 105 10.52 -3.64 -6.41
N LEU A 106 10.26 -2.35 -6.56
CA LEU A 106 10.88 -1.27 -5.80
C LEU A 106 9.82 -0.65 -4.89
N ILE A 107 10.18 -0.47 -3.62
CA ILE A 107 9.33 0.16 -2.61
C ILE A 107 9.87 1.54 -2.26
N ASP A 108 8.96 2.51 -2.26
CA ASP A 108 9.09 3.80 -1.59
C ASP A 108 8.04 3.86 -0.46
N SER A 109 8.42 4.25 0.75
CA SER A 109 7.49 4.24 1.88
C SER A 109 7.86 5.22 2.98
N ASN A 110 6.83 5.74 3.64
CA ASN A 110 6.93 6.55 4.86
C ASN A 110 5.74 6.24 5.78
N VAL A 111 5.68 6.88 6.95
CA VAL A 111 4.65 6.62 7.97
C VAL A 111 3.67 7.78 8.09
N ALA A 112 2.38 7.46 8.12
CA ALA A 112 1.33 8.32 8.64
C ALA A 112 1.25 8.11 10.17
N TYR A 113 1.63 9.13 10.94
CA TYR A 113 1.49 9.11 12.38
C TYR A 113 0.11 9.63 12.79
N ASN A 114 -0.43 9.06 13.86
CA ASN A 114 -1.62 9.57 14.51
C ASN A 114 -1.32 10.89 15.22
N LYS A 115 -2.38 11.61 15.65
CA LYS A 115 -2.25 12.91 16.34
C LYS A 115 -1.47 12.81 17.66
N ASP A 116 -1.44 11.63 18.29
CA ASP A 116 -0.71 11.34 19.52
C ASP A 116 0.75 10.91 19.28
N GLY A 117 1.21 10.90 18.02
CA GLY A 117 2.56 10.48 17.63
C GLY A 117 2.73 8.97 17.51
N SER A 118 1.69 8.17 17.75
CA SER A 118 1.74 6.72 17.53
C SER A 118 1.76 6.37 16.04
N PHE A 119 2.28 5.19 15.70
CA PHE A 119 2.30 4.69 14.33
C PHE A 119 0.86 4.45 13.84
N GLY A 120 0.41 5.22 12.86
CA GLY A 120 -0.89 5.01 12.23
C GLY A 120 -0.81 3.89 11.19
N HIS A 121 -0.19 4.19 10.05
CA HIS A 121 0.03 3.20 8.99
C HIS A 121 1.18 3.61 8.07
N THR A 122 1.73 2.66 7.31
CA THR A 122 2.64 2.99 6.20
C THR A 122 1.88 3.63 5.04
N ARG A 123 2.57 4.40 4.21
CA ARG A 123 2.12 4.81 2.87
C ARG A 123 3.11 4.28 1.86
N CYS A 124 2.81 3.11 1.33
CA CYS A 124 3.71 2.38 0.45
C CYS A 124 3.34 2.62 -1.01
N PHE A 125 4.36 2.86 -1.83
CA PHE A 125 4.28 2.92 -3.28
C PHE A 125 5.18 1.84 -3.86
N ILE A 126 4.64 1.07 -4.79
CA ILE A 126 5.32 -0.08 -5.36
C ILE A 126 5.44 0.12 -6.88
N ARG A 127 6.65 -0.06 -7.38
CA ARG A 127 6.98 -0.01 -8.80
C ARG A 127 7.59 -1.33 -9.25
N ASP A 128 7.35 -1.68 -10.51
CA ASP A 128 8.00 -2.84 -11.13
C ASP A 128 9.51 -2.54 -11.36
N ASP A 129 10.39 -3.45 -10.95
CA ASP A 129 11.84 -3.37 -11.15
C ASP A 129 12.35 -4.20 -12.33
N THR A 130 11.50 -5.03 -12.95
CA THR A 130 11.90 -5.99 -13.99
C THR A 130 12.57 -5.34 -15.21
N GLY A 131 12.26 -4.07 -15.50
CA GLY A 131 12.89 -3.30 -16.58
C GLY A 131 14.30 -2.79 -16.28
N ARG A 132 14.72 -2.70 -15.01
CA ARG A 132 16.01 -2.09 -14.63
C ARG A 132 17.20 -2.99 -14.98
N LYS A 133 17.03 -4.31 -14.90
CA LYS A 133 18.04 -5.29 -15.37
C LYS A 133 18.34 -5.20 -16.87
N ILE A 134 17.44 -4.62 -17.68
CA ILE A 134 17.62 -4.48 -19.14
C ILE A 134 18.40 -3.20 -19.49
N ARG A 135 18.36 -2.16 -18.64
CA ARG A 135 19.03 -0.88 -18.92
C ARG A 135 20.50 -0.86 -18.50
N ASP A 136 20.86 -1.61 -17.46
CA ASP A 136 22.25 -1.70 -16.99
C ASP A 136 23.09 -2.71 -17.81
N ALA A 137 22.46 -3.40 -18.77
CA ALA A 137 23.09 -4.34 -19.70
C ALA A 137 23.28 -3.79 -21.13
N ARG A 138 23.18 -2.46 -21.31
CA ARG A 138 23.42 -1.76 -22.59
C ARG A 138 24.57 -0.77 -22.50
#